data_AF-A0A7Y1MQD8-F1
#
_entry.id   AF-A0A7Y1MQD8-F1
#
_cell.length_a   1.000
_cell.length_b   1.000
_cell.length_c   1.000
_cell.angle_alpha   90.00
_cell.angle_beta   90.00
_cell.angle_gamma   90.00
#
_symmetry.space_group_name_H-M   'P 1'
#
loop_
_entity.id
_entity.type
_entity.pdbx_description
1 polymer ?
#
loop_
_entity_poly.entity_id
_entity_poly.type
_entity_poly.pdbx_seq_one_letter_code
_entity_poly.pdbx_strand_id
1 'polypeptide(L)'
;MASNDPKRTPFERYRDYVTQLEQEGKKFPVNQFGDINFSRIADDCGNRRQWFSESAKKVFCPHGDTLEQVIAKDIRRIGSAVYTPKDPESALVEMADSKSKEASRLRSMLEQKSKENELLREQVERLSAEVRILRSTAAEVSNQQELMIDSGRSFIL
;
A
#
# COMPACT_ATOMS: atom_id res chain seq x y z
N MET A 1 9.32 -37.25 35.14
CA MET A 1 9.11 -37.47 33.70
C MET A 1 8.79 -36.12 33.09
N ALA A 2 9.75 -35.48 32.43
CA ALA A 2 9.51 -34.20 31.76
C ALA A 2 8.86 -34.50 30.40
N SER A 3 7.59 -34.15 30.23
CA SER A 3 6.89 -34.23 28.95
C SER A 3 7.52 -33.23 27.99
N ASN A 4 8.30 -33.73 27.05
CA ASN A 4 8.89 -32.94 25.97
C ASN A 4 7.82 -32.72 24.90
N ASP A 5 6.80 -31.92 25.22
CA ASP A 5 5.78 -31.57 24.24
C ASP A 5 6.43 -30.74 23.12
N PRO A 6 6.28 -31.12 21.84
CA PRO A 6 6.81 -30.35 20.74
C PRO A 6 6.23 -28.93 20.80
N LYS A 7 7.11 -27.92 20.79
CA LYS A 7 6.70 -26.51 20.81
C LYS A 7 5.81 -26.25 19.59
N ARG A 8 4.51 -26.07 19.84
CA ARG A 8 3.52 -25.71 18.82
C ARG A 8 3.99 -24.51 18.03
N THR A 9 3.80 -24.54 16.72
CA THR A 9 4.15 -23.42 15.85
C THR A 9 3.21 -22.23 16.13
N PRO A 10 3.62 -20.99 15.84
CA PRO A 10 2.75 -19.83 15.99
C PRO A 10 1.41 -19.96 15.25
N PHE A 11 1.42 -20.61 14.08
CA PHE A 11 0.21 -20.85 13.30
C PHE A 11 -0.71 -21.88 13.95
N GLU A 12 -0.17 -22.96 14.51
CA GLU A 12 -0.95 -23.94 15.28
C GLU A 12 -1.62 -23.30 16.49
N ARG A 13 -0.88 -22.46 17.25
CA ARG A 13 -1.45 -21.73 18.38
C ARG A 13 -2.58 -20.79 17.97
N TYR A 14 -2.43 -20.12 16.82
CA TYR A 14 -3.51 -19.31 16.27
C TYR A 14 -4.73 -20.16 15.91
N ARG A 15 -4.53 -21.31 15.25
CA ARG A 15 -5.64 -22.22 14.91
C ARG A 15 -6.37 -22.74 16.14
N ASP A 16 -5.62 -23.15 17.17
CA ASP A 16 -6.18 -23.60 18.44
C ASP A 16 -7.04 -22.50 19.08
N TYR A 17 -6.55 -21.26 19.07
CA TYR A 17 -7.30 -20.09 19.54
C TYR A 17 -8.61 -19.89 18.76
N VAL A 18 -8.57 -19.97 17.43
CA VAL A 18 -9.77 -19.84 16.58
C VAL A 18 -10.78 -20.96 16.89
N THR A 19 -10.32 -22.20 17.06
CA THR A 19 -11.17 -23.32 17.46
C THR A 19 -11.77 -23.11 18.84
N GLN A 20 -11.00 -22.59 19.79
CA GLN A 20 -11.49 -22.27 21.13
C GLN A 20 -12.56 -21.16 21.09
N LEU A 21 -12.36 -20.11 20.30
CA LEU A 21 -13.38 -19.07 20.11
C LEU A 21 -14.69 -19.65 19.58
N GLU A 22 -14.60 -20.53 18.58
CA GLU A 22 -15.76 -21.19 17.97
C GLU A 22 -16.48 -22.10 18.97
N GLN A 23 -15.75 -22.89 19.76
CA GLN A 23 -16.31 -23.77 20.78
C GLN A 23 -16.99 -22.99 21.92
N GLU A 24 -16.41 -21.86 22.32
CA GLU A 24 -16.92 -21.02 23.40
C GLU A 24 -18.01 -20.04 22.91
N GLY A 25 -18.32 -20.02 21.61
CA GLY A 25 -19.25 -19.06 21.01
C GLY A 25 -18.79 -17.60 21.11
N LYS A 26 -17.48 -17.38 21.30
CA LYS A 26 -16.87 -16.05 21.41
C LYS A 26 -16.52 -15.51 20.03
N LYS A 27 -16.51 -14.18 19.92
CA LYS A 27 -16.13 -13.46 18.68
C LYS A 27 -14.72 -12.91 18.77
N PHE A 28 -14.14 -12.59 17.61
CA PHE A 28 -12.83 -11.92 17.58
C PHE A 28 -12.87 -10.58 18.32
N PRO A 29 -11.88 -10.30 19.19
CA PRO A 29 -11.84 -9.02 19.90
C PRO A 29 -11.58 -7.88 18.93
N VAL A 30 -12.24 -6.75 19.17
CA VAL A 30 -12.02 -5.50 18.41
C VAL A 30 -11.38 -4.43 19.29
N ASN A 31 -10.73 -3.46 18.65
CA ASN A 31 -10.18 -2.26 19.28
C ASN A 31 -11.27 -1.17 19.40
N GLN A 32 -10.89 -0.02 19.96
CA GLN A 32 -11.76 1.15 20.11
C GLN A 32 -12.24 1.78 18.78
N PHE A 33 -11.65 1.36 17.65
CA PHE A 33 -12.01 1.81 16.30
C PHE A 33 -12.88 0.78 15.55
N GLY A 34 -13.16 -0.38 16.17
CA GLY A 34 -13.90 -1.48 15.55
C GLY A 34 -13.05 -2.44 14.70
N ASP A 35 -11.75 -2.22 14.58
CA ASP A 35 -10.83 -3.16 13.90
C ASP A 35 -10.45 -4.32 14.81
N ILE A 36 -9.99 -5.42 14.22
CA ILE A 36 -9.54 -6.60 14.95
C ILE A 36 -8.33 -6.26 15.85
N ASN A 37 -8.42 -6.61 17.13
CA ASN A 37 -7.38 -6.37 18.10
C ASN A 37 -6.34 -7.48 18.11
N PHE A 38 -5.38 -7.39 17.18
CA PHE A 38 -4.27 -8.34 17.07
C PHE A 38 -3.37 -8.41 18.31
N SER A 39 -3.34 -7.37 19.17
CA SER A 39 -2.59 -7.44 20.42
C SER A 39 -3.25 -8.41 21.38
N ARG A 40 -4.57 -8.29 21.54
CA ARG A 40 -5.33 -9.20 22.41
C ARG A 40 -5.32 -10.63 21.87
N ILE A 41 -5.46 -10.81 20.55
CA ILE A 41 -5.31 -12.13 19.93
C ILE A 41 -3.92 -12.72 20.19
N ALA A 42 -2.86 -11.92 20.03
CA ALA A 42 -1.49 -12.34 20.32
C ALA A 42 -1.34 -12.85 21.76
N ASP A 43 -1.85 -12.09 22.73
CA ASP A 43 -1.81 -12.45 24.14
C ASP A 43 -2.61 -13.75 24.40
N ASP A 44 -3.82 -13.84 23.87
CA ASP A 44 -4.72 -14.99 24.06
C ASP A 44 -4.16 -16.28 23.43
N CYS A 45 -3.53 -16.21 22.25
CA CYS A 45 -2.92 -17.37 21.58
C CYS A 45 -1.44 -17.58 21.90
N GLY A 46 -0.84 -16.76 22.77
CA GLY A 46 0.57 -16.87 23.14
C GLY A 46 1.56 -16.60 22.00
N ASN A 47 1.16 -15.76 21.02
CA ASN A 47 2.01 -15.31 19.92
C ASN A 47 2.58 -13.91 20.17
N ARG A 48 3.61 -13.53 19.39
CA ARG A 48 4.07 -12.13 19.34
C ARG A 48 3.15 -11.32 18.44
N ARG A 49 2.80 -10.10 18.82
CA ARG A 49 1.98 -9.21 17.97
C ARG A 49 2.57 -9.03 16.57
N GLN A 50 3.90 -8.87 16.45
CA GLN A 50 4.59 -8.67 15.17
C GLN A 50 4.47 -9.89 14.23
N TRP A 51 4.20 -11.08 14.77
CA TRP A 51 4.08 -12.29 13.96
C TRP A 51 2.96 -12.17 12.92
N PHE A 52 1.85 -11.52 13.27
CA PHE A 52 0.73 -11.30 12.35
C PHE A 52 1.14 -10.45 11.14
N SER A 53 1.89 -9.37 11.36
CA SER A 53 2.37 -8.50 10.27
C SER A 53 3.50 -9.15 9.46
N GLU A 54 4.46 -9.80 10.12
CA GLU A 54 5.61 -10.44 9.47
C GLU A 54 5.21 -11.66 8.63
N SER A 55 4.11 -12.31 9.01
CA SER A 55 3.64 -13.54 8.38
C SER A 55 2.40 -13.35 7.51
N ALA A 56 1.86 -12.12 7.43
CA ALA A 56 0.62 -11.81 6.70
C ALA A 56 0.58 -12.41 5.28
N LYS A 57 1.69 -12.29 4.55
CA LYS A 57 1.83 -12.75 3.15
C LYS A 57 2.36 -14.19 3.01
N LYS A 58 2.72 -14.86 4.11
CA LYS A 58 3.23 -16.25 4.07
C LYS A 58 2.06 -17.22 3.92
N VAL A 59 2.28 -18.29 3.16
CA VAL A 59 1.30 -19.37 2.94
C VAL A 59 1.41 -20.38 4.06
N PHE A 60 0.29 -20.71 4.69
CA PHE A 60 0.23 -21.67 5.80
C PHE A 60 -0.71 -22.85 5.55
N CYS A 61 -1.62 -22.74 4.57
CA CYS A 61 -2.56 -23.80 4.23
C CYS A 61 -2.14 -24.53 2.94
N PRO A 62 -2.42 -25.84 2.81
CA PRO A 62 -2.17 -26.60 1.57
C PRO A 62 -2.86 -26.02 0.33
N HIS A 63 -3.96 -25.29 0.52
CA HIS A 63 -4.72 -24.62 -0.54
C HIS A 63 -4.09 -23.31 -1.06
N GLY A 64 -2.90 -22.94 -0.56
CA GLY A 64 -2.20 -21.73 -1.01
C GLY A 64 -2.63 -20.43 -0.31
N ASP A 65 -3.51 -20.50 0.70
CA ASP A 65 -3.98 -19.31 1.42
C ASP A 65 -2.86 -18.68 2.27
N THR A 66 -2.74 -17.36 2.17
CA THR A 66 -1.87 -16.57 3.05
C THR A 66 -2.47 -16.42 4.45
N LEU A 67 -1.66 -16.10 5.45
CA LEU A 67 -2.15 -15.86 6.82
C LEU A 67 -3.26 -14.80 6.88
N GLU A 68 -3.11 -13.71 6.13
CA GLU A 68 -4.11 -12.66 6.04
C GLU A 68 -5.45 -13.19 5.50
N GLN A 69 -5.40 -14.03 4.47
CA GLN A 69 -6.60 -14.65 3.90
C GLN A 69 -7.25 -15.64 4.88
N VAL A 70 -6.44 -16.43 5.60
CA VAL A 70 -6.93 -17.34 6.64
C VAL A 70 -7.64 -16.55 7.74
N ILE A 71 -7.01 -15.52 8.28
CA ILE A 71 -7.60 -14.66 9.31
C ILE A 71 -8.90 -14.01 8.81
N ALA A 72 -8.92 -13.50 7.58
CA ALA A 72 -10.13 -12.92 7.00
C ALA A 72 -11.28 -13.93 6.86
N LYS A 73 -10.98 -15.18 6.48
CA LYS A 73 -11.97 -16.27 6.43
C LYS A 73 -12.48 -16.61 7.82
N ASP A 74 -11.59 -16.70 8.82
CA ASP A 74 -11.97 -16.99 10.20
C ASP A 74 -12.83 -15.88 10.81
N ILE A 75 -12.52 -14.62 10.55
CA ILE A 75 -13.34 -13.48 10.98
C ILE A 75 -14.72 -13.53 10.33
N ARG A 76 -14.83 -13.87 9.03
CA ARG A 76 -16.14 -14.02 8.37
C ARG A 76 -16.95 -15.20 8.94
N ARG A 77 -16.27 -16.26 9.36
CA ARG A 77 -16.89 -17.49 9.89
C ARG A 77 -17.40 -17.30 11.33
N ILE A 78 -16.57 -16.74 12.23
CA ILE A 78 -16.89 -16.59 13.65
C ILE A 78 -17.54 -15.22 13.96
N GLY A 79 -17.20 -14.20 13.19
CA GLY A 79 -17.60 -12.81 13.42
C GLY A 79 -16.66 -12.06 14.38
N SER A 80 -16.76 -10.73 14.36
CA SER A 80 -16.06 -9.84 15.28
C SER A 80 -17.01 -9.33 16.37
N ALA A 81 -16.45 -9.06 17.55
CA ALA A 81 -17.15 -8.32 18.59
C ALA A 81 -17.52 -6.92 18.05
N VAL A 82 -18.67 -6.39 18.48
CA VAL A 82 -19.07 -5.04 18.14
C VAL A 82 -18.54 -4.12 19.23
N TYR A 83 -17.72 -3.13 18.85
CA TYR A 83 -17.39 -2.05 19.76
C TYR A 83 -18.57 -1.09 19.83
N THR A 84 -19.20 -0.98 20.99
CA THR A 84 -20.21 0.05 21.27
C THR A 84 -19.53 1.23 21.97
N PRO A 85 -19.33 2.37 21.28
CA PRO A 85 -18.76 3.56 21.91
C PRO A 85 -19.64 4.04 23.06
N LYS A 86 -19.01 4.59 24.10
CA LYS A 86 -19.70 5.13 25.28
C LYS A 86 -20.56 6.36 24.94
N ASP A 87 -20.18 7.09 23.90
CA ASP A 87 -20.95 8.16 23.26
C ASP A 87 -20.72 8.09 21.72
N PRO A 88 -21.65 7.49 20.96
CA PRO A 88 -21.49 7.30 19.53
C PRO A 88 -21.54 8.62 18.75
N GLU A 89 -22.24 9.63 19.24
CA GLU A 89 -22.43 10.89 18.53
C GLU A 89 -21.14 11.72 18.56
N SER A 90 -20.52 11.85 19.74
CA SER A 90 -19.23 12.52 19.88
C SER A 90 -18.12 11.85 19.05
N ALA A 91 -18.06 10.51 19.06
CA ALA A 91 -17.09 9.77 18.26
C ALA A 91 -17.27 9.97 16.74
N LEU A 92 -18.51 10.09 16.27
CA LEU A 92 -18.80 10.39 14.87
C LEU A 92 -18.41 11.82 14.50
N VAL A 93 -18.60 12.79 15.39
CA VAL A 93 -18.17 14.18 15.19
C VAL A 93 -16.65 14.28 15.08
N GLU A 94 -15.89 13.68 16.00
CA GLU A 94 -14.42 13.67 15.93
C GLU A 94 -13.91 12.98 14.66
N MET A 95 -14.56 11.91 14.24
CA MET A 95 -14.23 11.20 13.00
C MET A 95 -14.56 12.03 11.76
N ALA A 96 -15.67 12.75 11.74
CA ALA A 96 -16.04 13.64 10.65
C ALA A 96 -15.04 14.81 10.54
N ASP A 97 -14.66 15.41 11.67
CA ASP A 97 -13.71 16.52 11.72
C ASP A 97 -12.31 16.11 11.26
N SER A 98 -11.81 14.96 11.72
CA SER A 98 -10.52 14.43 11.31
C SER A 98 -10.49 14.11 9.81
N LYS A 99 -11.52 13.42 9.29
CA LYS A 99 -11.66 13.13 7.86
C LYS A 99 -11.80 14.40 7.02
N SER A 100 -12.51 15.41 7.49
CA SER A 100 -12.66 16.69 6.80
C SER A 100 -11.33 17.44 6.68
N LYS A 101 -10.54 17.47 7.76
CA LYS A 101 -9.18 18.05 7.77
C LYS A 101 -8.25 17.30 6.83
N GLU A 102 -8.26 15.97 6.88
CA GLU A 102 -7.45 15.14 5.99
C GLU A 102 -7.84 15.32 4.52
N ALA A 103 -9.14 15.32 4.20
CA ALA A 103 -9.63 15.56 2.86
C ALA A 103 -9.21 16.93 2.32
N SER A 104 -9.26 17.97 3.15
CA SER A 104 -8.82 19.31 2.79
C SER A 104 -7.32 19.36 2.49
N ARG A 105 -6.50 18.69 3.31
CA ARG A 105 -5.05 18.55 3.10
C ARG A 105 -4.74 17.82 1.79
N LEU A 106 -5.41 16.69 1.54
CA LEU A 106 -5.22 15.89 0.33
C LEU A 106 -5.61 16.66 -0.94
N ARG A 107 -6.71 17.44 -0.90
CA ARG A 107 -7.10 18.31 -2.01
C ARG A 107 -6.04 19.36 -2.32
N SER A 108 -5.50 20.02 -1.29
CA SER A 108 -4.44 21.02 -1.46
C SER A 108 -3.17 20.40 -2.06
N MET A 109 -2.76 19.22 -1.58
CA MET A 109 -1.61 18.50 -2.13
C MET A 109 -1.84 18.08 -3.59
N LEU A 110 -3.04 17.59 -3.91
CA LEU A 110 -3.41 17.21 -5.28
C LEU A 110 -3.34 18.41 -6.23
N GLU A 111 -3.88 19.56 -5.82
CA GLU A 111 -3.82 20.78 -6.63
C GLU A 111 -2.37 21.23 -6.87
N GLN A 112 -1.54 21.22 -5.83
CA GLN A 112 -0.12 21.56 -5.96
C GLN A 112 0.60 20.62 -6.93
N LYS A 113 0.40 19.30 -6.78
CA LYS A 113 1.05 18.31 -7.65
C LYS A 113 0.51 18.33 -9.08
N SER A 114 -0.76 18.66 -9.27
CA SER A 114 -1.32 18.87 -10.61
C SER A 114 -0.66 20.05 -11.32
N LYS A 115 -0.47 21.18 -10.61
CA LYS A 115 0.22 22.37 -11.18
C LYS A 115 1.68 22.05 -11.52
N GLU A 116 2.38 21.34 -10.64
CA GLU A 116 3.75 20.90 -10.90
C GLU A 116 3.83 19.98 -12.13
N ASN A 117 2.87 19.06 -12.29
CA ASN A 117 2.84 18.16 -13.45
C ASN A 117 2.61 18.93 -14.76
N GLU A 118 1.74 19.93 -14.76
CA GLU A 118 1.47 20.74 -15.95
C GLU A 118 2.72 21.52 -16.37
N LEU A 119 3.41 22.18 -15.42
CA LEU A 119 4.66 22.88 -15.70
C LEU A 119 5.75 21.96 -16.25
N LEU A 120 5.84 20.72 -15.75
CA LEU A 120 6.78 19.73 -16.26
C LEU A 120 6.42 19.29 -17.69
N ARG A 121 5.13 19.15 -18.01
CA ARG A 121 4.68 18.83 -19.38
C ARG A 121 5.02 19.93 -20.37
N GLU A 122 4.76 21.19 -20.01
CA GLU A 122 5.12 22.35 -20.83
C GLU A 122 6.64 22.41 -21.10
N GLN A 123 7.46 22.15 -20.07
CA GLN A 123 8.92 22.08 -20.23
C GLN A 123 9.36 20.95 -21.16
N VAL A 124 8.75 19.77 -21.02
CA VAL A 124 9.04 18.62 -21.90
C VAL A 124 8.67 18.94 -23.35
N GLU A 125 7.52 19.56 -23.59
CA GLU A 125 7.10 19.96 -24.94
C GLU A 125 8.08 20.97 -25.55
N ARG A 126 8.44 22.01 -24.79
CA ARG A 126 9.40 23.03 -25.22
C ARG A 126 10.77 22.43 -25.55
N LEU A 127 11.32 21.61 -24.65
CA LEU A 127 12.63 20.98 -24.88
C LEU A 127 12.58 19.99 -26.05
N SER A 128 11.46 19.28 -26.23
CA SER A 128 11.29 18.37 -27.37
C SER A 128 11.27 19.13 -28.70
N ALA A 129 10.62 20.30 -28.75
CA ALA A 129 10.64 21.18 -29.92
C ALA A 129 12.05 21.71 -30.21
N GLU A 130 12.78 22.14 -29.18
CA GLU A 130 14.15 22.63 -29.31
C GLU A 130 15.11 21.54 -29.82
N VAL A 131 15.02 20.32 -29.26
CA VAL A 131 15.80 19.17 -29.74
C VAL A 131 15.49 18.86 -31.20
N ARG A 132 14.23 18.97 -31.63
CA ARG A 132 13.85 18.74 -33.03
C ARG A 132 14.48 19.78 -33.97
N ILE A 133 14.46 21.06 -33.59
CA ILE A 133 15.08 22.14 -34.36
C ILE A 133 16.59 21.91 -34.46
N LEU A 134 17.26 21.71 -33.32
CA LEU A 134 18.71 21.49 -33.28
C LEU A 134 19.15 20.29 -34.11
N ARG A 135 18.36 19.20 -34.11
CA ARG A 135 18.63 18.04 -34.97
C ARG A 135 18.49 18.35 -36.46
N SER A 136 17.49 19.15 -36.86
CA SER A 136 17.34 19.58 -38.26
C SER A 136 18.54 20.42 -38.69
N THR A 137 18.89 21.42 -37.88
CA THR A 137 20.03 22.30 -38.17
C THR A 137 21.35 21.53 -38.23
N ALA A 138 21.57 20.57 -37.31
CA ALA A 138 22.76 19.73 -37.35
C ALA A 138 22.82 18.86 -38.62
N ALA A 139 21.69 18.31 -39.07
CA ALA A 139 21.61 17.55 -40.31
C ALA A 139 21.87 18.42 -41.55
N GLU A 140 21.32 19.63 -41.59
CA GLU A 140 21.55 20.60 -42.67
C GLU A 140 23.03 20.99 -42.76
N VAL A 141 23.67 21.31 -41.62
CA VAL A 141 25.10 21.63 -41.57
C VAL A 141 25.94 20.43 -41.98
N SER A 142 25.60 19.23 -41.55
CA SER A 142 26.30 18.00 -41.95
C SER A 142 26.22 17.79 -43.47
N ASN A 143 25.03 17.95 -44.07
CA ASN A 143 24.86 17.83 -45.52
C ASN A 143 25.65 18.91 -46.27
N GLN A 144 25.67 20.15 -45.77
CA GLN A 144 26.49 21.22 -46.35
C GLN A 144 27.98 20.89 -46.29
N GLN A 145 28.46 20.31 -45.18
CA GLN A 145 29.84 19.89 -45.03
C GLN A 145 30.20 18.75 -46.01
N GLU A 146 29.32 17.76 -46.18
CA GLU A 146 29.52 16.66 -47.13
C GLU A 146 29.62 17.18 -48.58
N LEU A 147 28.71 18.06 -48.98
CA LEU A 147 28.74 18.71 -50.30
C LEU A 147 30.02 19.54 -50.51
N MET A 148 30.52 20.20 -49.47
CA MET A 148 31.78 20.97 -49.54
C MET A 148 32.99 20.04 -49.72
N ILE A 149 33.04 18.91 -49.03
CA ILE A 149 34.11 17.91 -49.16
C ILE A 149 34.12 17.31 -50.57
N ASP A 150 32.94 16.97 -51.10
CA ASP A 150 32.83 16.32 -52.42
C ASP A 150 33.09 17.27 -53.58
N SER A 151 32.63 18.53 -53.48
CA SER A 151 32.72 19.49 -54.59
C SER A 151 33.88 20.47 -54.49
N GLY A 152 34.53 20.58 -53.32
CA GLY A 152 35.54 21.60 -53.03
C GLY A 152 35.02 23.04 -53.05
N ARG A 153 33.70 23.24 -53.17
CA ARG A 153 33.05 24.55 -53.22
C ARG A 153 32.18 24.76 -51.98
N SER A 154 32.32 25.92 -51.36
CA SER A 154 31.41 26.34 -50.29
C SER A 154 30.14 26.93 -50.91
N PHE A 155 28.98 26.36 -50.56
CA PHE A 155 27.68 26.92 -50.89
C PHE A 155 27.10 27.54 -49.62
N ILE A 156 27.20 28.88 -49.53
CA ILE A 156 26.56 29.66 -48.49
C ILE A 156 25.20 30.09 -49.04
N LEU A 157 24.11 29.71 -48.38
CA LEU A 157 22.78 30.27 -48.59
C LEU A 157 22.57 31.48 -47.68
#